data_AF-A0AAV1HY06-F1
#
_entry.id   AF-A0AAV1HY06-F1
#
_cell.length_a   1.000
_cell.length_b   1.000
_cell.length_c   1.000
_cell.angle_alpha   90.00
_cell.angle_beta   90.00
_cell.angle_gamma   90.00
#
_symmetry.space_group_name_H-M   'P 1'
#
loop_
_entity.id
_entity.type
_entity.pdbx_description
1 polymer ?
#
loop_
_entity_poly.entity_id
_entity_poly.type
_entity_poly.pdbx_seq_one_letter_code
_entity_poly.pdbx_strand_id
1 'polypeptide(L)'
;MLRNCRRRLLPRRKTHCRQREHDRKLDDQMLHKELRTMSICISNSGQGLADYISTGWTEAADIHQAQDLFAALSQQHEACAESLALKDSLLAAMKGALTPKEGKYVQTVGMHGKELEDALAEFPVQARVLAQEQAAQKRSRTFKECQEGMNVQLDQLHASEQAALDTYLAATSQHQQRLKQAADKAADDHELLRLSQTEEVQHSTAGQQASCRAHLRQEHDLAYADRTLREQTEECTLLLDRQKHRIAQLRDILHGLKREYGEAEKEHAQLSVELTRGYTCNLEVYASQQARVQAFKQAEAAKRRKVLELKAHEVKDMLSNLVQLQSVVAP
;
A
#
# COMPACT_ATOMS: atom_id res chain seq x y z
N MET A 1 14.98 -4.55 -12.30
CA MET A 1 14.87 -6.03 -12.38
C MET A 1 13.45 -6.60 -12.26
N LEU A 2 12.42 -5.83 -11.87
CA LEU A 2 11.03 -6.31 -11.70
C LEU A 2 10.24 -6.65 -12.99
N ARG A 3 10.77 -6.32 -14.18
CA ARG A 3 10.11 -6.64 -15.47
C ARG A 3 10.33 -8.09 -15.94
N ASN A 4 11.31 -8.80 -15.38
CA ASN A 4 11.72 -10.12 -15.88
C ASN A 4 10.99 -11.31 -15.22
N CYS A 5 10.38 -11.14 -14.04
CA CYS A 5 9.66 -12.22 -13.38
C CYS A 5 8.22 -12.43 -13.90
N ARG A 6 7.55 -11.36 -14.38
CA ARG A 6 6.19 -11.47 -14.96
C ARG A 6 6.12 -12.17 -16.32
N ARG A 7 7.24 -12.30 -17.05
CA ARG A 7 7.24 -12.84 -18.42
C ARG A 7 7.49 -14.35 -18.55
N ARG A 8 7.94 -15.06 -17.51
CA ARG A 8 8.38 -16.46 -17.66
C ARG A 8 7.34 -17.54 -17.30
N LEU A 9 6.30 -17.23 -16.52
CA LEU A 9 5.33 -18.25 -16.06
C LEU A 9 3.97 -18.22 -16.78
N LEU A 10 3.61 -17.11 -17.42
CA LEU A 10 2.33 -16.93 -18.11
C LEU A 10 2.26 -17.49 -19.56
N PRO A 11 3.35 -17.54 -20.37
CA PRO A 11 3.24 -18.02 -21.75
C PRO A 11 2.99 -19.53 -21.85
N ARG A 12 3.68 -20.34 -21.02
CA ARG A 12 3.62 -21.82 -21.08
C ARG A 12 2.26 -22.40 -20.68
N ARG A 13 1.58 -21.81 -19.69
CA ARG A 13 0.23 -22.25 -19.27
C ARG A 13 -0.83 -21.90 -20.32
N LYS A 14 -0.72 -20.74 -20.98
CA LYS A 14 -1.65 -20.32 -22.05
C LYS A 14 -1.53 -21.17 -23.32
N THR A 15 -0.32 -21.56 -23.71
CA THR A 15 -0.14 -22.45 -24.88
C THR A 15 -0.67 -23.85 -24.60
N HIS A 16 -0.42 -24.40 -23.41
CA HIS A 16 -0.87 -25.75 -23.06
C HIS A 16 -2.41 -25.86 -22.97
N CYS A 17 -3.08 -24.83 -22.44
CA CYS A 17 -4.54 -24.77 -22.39
C CYS A 17 -5.15 -24.70 -23.80
N ARG A 18 -4.57 -23.90 -24.70
CA ARG A 18 -5.00 -23.81 -26.10
C ARG A 18 -4.84 -25.11 -26.88
N GLN A 19 -3.74 -25.84 -26.68
CA GLN A 19 -3.54 -27.15 -27.30
C GLN A 19 -4.62 -28.15 -26.85
N ARG A 20 -4.87 -28.27 -25.53
CA ARG A 20 -5.90 -29.17 -24.99
C ARG A 20 -7.31 -28.84 -25.49
N GLU A 21 -7.61 -27.56 -25.64
CA GLU A 21 -8.91 -27.10 -26.14
C GLU A 21 -9.08 -27.38 -27.64
N HIS A 22 -7.98 -27.31 -28.41
CA HIS A 22 -7.96 -27.68 -29.82
C HIS A 22 -8.16 -29.19 -30.02
N ASP A 23 -7.46 -30.02 -29.25
CA ASP A 23 -7.57 -31.48 -29.33
C ASP A 23 -8.98 -31.95 -28.93
N ARG A 24 -9.58 -31.34 -27.89
CA ARG A 24 -10.99 -31.57 -27.54
C ARG A 24 -11.97 -31.28 -28.68
N LYS A 25 -11.77 -30.15 -29.37
CA LYS A 25 -12.65 -29.74 -30.47
C LYS A 25 -12.53 -30.71 -31.65
N LEU A 26 -11.34 -31.24 -31.90
CA LEU A 26 -11.13 -32.28 -32.93
C LEU A 26 -11.85 -33.58 -32.55
N ASP A 27 -11.67 -34.06 -31.32
CA ASP A 27 -12.33 -35.28 -30.83
C ASP A 27 -13.87 -35.15 -30.87
N ASP A 28 -14.40 -33.97 -30.50
CA ASP A 28 -15.84 -33.69 -30.57
C ASP A 28 -16.35 -33.66 -32.00
N GLN A 29 -15.59 -33.09 -32.94
CA GLN A 29 -15.96 -33.08 -34.35
C GLN A 29 -15.94 -34.48 -34.97
N MET A 30 -14.95 -35.31 -34.63
CA MET A 30 -14.87 -36.69 -35.10
C MET A 30 -16.04 -37.52 -34.58
N LEU A 31 -16.32 -37.43 -33.28
CA LEU A 31 -17.44 -38.18 -32.68
C LEU A 31 -18.81 -37.69 -33.20
N HIS A 32 -18.97 -36.38 -33.43
CA HIS A 32 -20.19 -35.86 -34.06
C HIS A 32 -20.37 -36.34 -35.50
N LYS A 33 -19.29 -36.50 -36.26
CA LYS A 33 -19.35 -37.08 -37.60
C LYS A 33 -19.76 -38.54 -37.54
N GLU A 34 -19.17 -39.33 -36.64
CA GLU A 34 -19.49 -40.75 -36.44
C GLU A 34 -20.93 -40.98 -35.99
N LEU A 35 -21.43 -40.18 -35.04
CA LEU A 35 -22.84 -40.28 -34.60
C LEU A 35 -23.81 -39.87 -35.72
N ARG A 36 -23.46 -38.87 -36.53
CA ARG A 36 -24.27 -38.48 -37.69
C ARG A 36 -24.30 -39.57 -38.75
N THR A 37 -23.17 -40.18 -39.09
CA THR A 37 -23.14 -41.28 -40.07
C THR A 37 -23.90 -42.50 -39.58
N MET A 38 -23.76 -42.88 -38.30
CA MET A 38 -24.56 -43.96 -37.70
C MET A 38 -26.06 -43.64 -37.72
N SER A 39 -26.45 -42.42 -37.35
CA SER A 39 -27.85 -41.99 -37.38
C SER A 39 -28.43 -42.03 -38.78
N ILE A 40 -27.68 -41.61 -39.81
CA ILE A 40 -28.13 -41.64 -41.21
C ILE A 40 -28.30 -43.08 -41.70
N CYS A 41 -27.32 -43.96 -41.43
CA CYS A 41 -27.41 -45.38 -41.82
C CYS A 41 -28.62 -46.05 -41.17
N ILE A 42 -28.82 -45.85 -39.87
CA ILE A 42 -29.94 -46.45 -39.14
C ILE A 42 -31.28 -45.83 -39.53
N SER A 43 -31.34 -44.53 -39.83
CA SER A 43 -32.55 -43.91 -40.41
C SER A 43 -32.88 -44.50 -41.76
N ASN A 44 -31.90 -44.69 -42.66
CA ASN A 44 -32.16 -45.24 -43.98
C ASN A 44 -32.63 -46.71 -43.93
N SER A 45 -32.01 -47.53 -43.08
CA SER A 45 -32.44 -48.92 -42.85
C SER A 45 -33.79 -48.99 -42.14
N GLY A 46 -34.03 -48.10 -41.16
CA GLY A 46 -35.29 -48.02 -40.43
C GLY A 46 -36.45 -47.47 -41.25
N GLN A 47 -36.18 -46.60 -42.22
CA GLN A 47 -37.19 -46.04 -43.13
C GLN A 47 -37.76 -47.15 -44.04
N GLY A 48 -36.90 -48.00 -44.61
CA GLY A 48 -37.35 -49.13 -45.41
C GLY A 48 -38.23 -50.12 -44.64
N LEU A 49 -37.86 -50.41 -43.38
CA LEU A 49 -38.70 -51.22 -42.48
C LEU A 49 -40.00 -50.51 -42.10
N ALA A 50 -39.97 -49.20 -41.83
CA ALA A 50 -41.16 -48.44 -41.48
C ALA A 50 -42.17 -48.39 -42.64
N ASP A 51 -41.67 -48.21 -43.87
CA ASP A 51 -42.49 -48.20 -45.07
C ASP A 51 -43.09 -49.61 -45.31
N TYR A 52 -42.30 -50.67 -45.17
CA TYR A 52 -42.76 -52.06 -45.26
C TYR A 52 -43.81 -52.43 -44.20
N ILE A 53 -43.63 -51.96 -42.97
CA ILE A 53 -44.62 -52.16 -41.89
C ILE A 53 -45.92 -51.43 -42.26
N SER A 54 -45.82 -50.17 -42.68
CA SER A 54 -46.99 -49.36 -43.04
C SER A 54 -47.79 -49.96 -44.20
N THR A 55 -47.14 -50.49 -45.24
CA THR A 55 -47.84 -51.11 -46.37
C THR A 55 -48.39 -52.50 -46.02
N GLY A 56 -47.67 -53.28 -45.22
CA GLY A 56 -48.13 -54.61 -44.85
C GLY A 56 -49.34 -54.61 -43.92
N TRP A 57 -49.56 -53.57 -43.11
CA TRP A 57 -50.83 -53.39 -42.39
C TRP A 57 -52.01 -53.12 -43.33
N THR A 58 -51.80 -52.40 -44.43
CA THR A 58 -52.85 -52.17 -45.44
C THR A 58 -53.15 -53.43 -46.23
N GLU A 59 -52.13 -54.22 -46.58
CA GLU A 59 -52.30 -55.50 -47.29
C GLU A 59 -52.95 -56.56 -46.40
N ALA A 60 -52.61 -56.62 -45.11
CA ALA A 60 -53.21 -57.54 -44.16
C ALA A 60 -54.73 -57.28 -43.94
N ALA A 61 -55.19 -56.05 -44.14
CA ALA A 61 -56.61 -55.70 -44.03
C ALA A 61 -57.48 -56.36 -45.12
N ASP A 62 -56.88 -56.68 -46.28
CA ASP A 62 -57.57 -57.27 -47.43
C ASP A 62 -57.57 -58.81 -47.43
N ILE A 63 -56.91 -59.45 -46.45
CA ILE A 63 -56.80 -60.91 -46.36
C ILE A 63 -58.03 -61.50 -45.63
N HIS A 64 -58.78 -62.34 -46.33
CA HIS A 64 -60.03 -62.93 -45.82
C HIS A 64 -59.84 -64.34 -45.23
N GLN A 65 -58.71 -64.99 -45.49
CA GLN A 65 -58.39 -66.33 -45.02
C GLN A 65 -57.57 -66.27 -43.73
N ALA A 66 -58.05 -66.92 -42.66
CA ALA A 66 -57.49 -66.77 -41.32
C ALA A 66 -56.03 -67.26 -41.18
N GLN A 67 -55.63 -68.30 -41.92
CA GLN A 67 -54.25 -68.81 -41.91
C GLN A 67 -53.27 -67.83 -42.56
N ASP A 68 -53.68 -67.23 -43.68
CA ASP A 68 -52.86 -66.26 -44.40
C ASP A 68 -52.78 -64.93 -43.64
N LEU A 69 -53.86 -64.52 -42.97
CA LEU A 69 -53.87 -63.35 -42.09
C LEU A 69 -52.92 -63.54 -40.91
N PHE A 70 -52.93 -64.72 -40.28
CA PHE A 70 -52.01 -65.03 -39.18
C PHE A 70 -50.54 -65.01 -39.63
N ALA A 71 -50.24 -65.53 -40.83
CA ALA A 71 -48.90 -65.48 -41.41
C ALA A 71 -48.45 -64.04 -41.68
N ALA A 72 -49.32 -63.20 -42.24
CA ALA A 72 -49.04 -61.78 -42.49
C ALA A 72 -48.83 -60.99 -41.19
N LEU A 73 -49.66 -61.21 -40.17
CA LEU A 73 -49.51 -60.59 -38.86
C LEU A 73 -48.22 -61.03 -38.14
N SER A 74 -47.82 -62.29 -38.30
CA SER A 74 -46.55 -62.78 -37.73
C SER A 74 -45.34 -62.13 -38.40
N GLN A 75 -45.35 -61.96 -39.73
CA GLN A 75 -44.30 -61.21 -40.43
C GLN A 75 -44.27 -59.73 -40.03
N GLN A 76 -45.43 -59.09 -39.84
CA GLN A 76 -45.52 -57.71 -39.37
C GLN A 76 -44.99 -57.55 -37.94
N HIS A 77 -45.26 -58.53 -37.07
CA HIS A 77 -44.72 -58.56 -35.73
C HIS A 77 -43.18 -58.70 -35.74
N GLU A 78 -42.62 -59.58 -36.59
CA GLU A 78 -41.17 -59.72 -36.76
C GLU A 78 -40.52 -58.43 -37.29
N ALA A 79 -41.11 -57.78 -38.30
CA ALA A 79 -40.62 -56.50 -38.81
C ALA A 79 -40.67 -55.39 -37.75
N CYS A 80 -41.73 -55.32 -36.93
CA CYS A 80 -41.80 -54.39 -35.81
C CYS A 80 -40.72 -54.68 -34.75
N ALA A 81 -40.47 -55.95 -34.45
CA ALA A 81 -39.43 -56.37 -33.51
C ALA A 81 -38.02 -55.99 -34.02
N GLU A 82 -37.76 -56.16 -35.32
CA GLU A 82 -36.50 -55.75 -35.96
C GLU A 82 -36.32 -54.22 -35.94
N SER A 83 -37.39 -53.45 -36.22
CA SER A 83 -37.37 -51.99 -36.13
C SER A 83 -37.08 -51.49 -34.72
N LEU A 84 -37.67 -52.13 -33.70
CA LEU A 84 -37.40 -51.83 -32.29
C LEU A 84 -35.96 -52.17 -31.91
N ALA A 85 -35.44 -53.34 -32.32
CA ALA A 85 -34.06 -53.72 -32.06
C ALA A 85 -33.04 -52.75 -32.68
N LEU A 86 -33.31 -52.23 -33.88
CA LEU A 86 -32.48 -51.19 -34.51
C LEU A 86 -32.49 -49.86 -33.73
N LYS A 87 -33.66 -49.45 -33.22
CA LYS A 87 -33.79 -48.24 -32.39
C LYS A 87 -33.12 -48.40 -31.02
N ASP A 88 -33.27 -49.56 -30.39
CA ASP A 88 -32.62 -49.87 -29.11
C ASP A 88 -31.10 -49.93 -29.23
N SER A 89 -30.60 -50.50 -30.33
CA SER A 89 -29.17 -50.47 -30.70
C SER A 89 -28.64 -49.03 -30.85
N LEU A 90 -29.38 -48.16 -31.55
CA LEU A 90 -29.02 -46.75 -31.68
C LEU A 90 -28.99 -46.03 -30.32
N LEU A 91 -30.01 -46.25 -29.49
CA LEU A 91 -30.07 -45.67 -28.15
C LEU A 91 -28.92 -46.15 -27.28
N ALA A 92 -28.56 -47.43 -27.35
CA ALA A 92 -27.41 -47.99 -26.63
C ALA A 92 -26.08 -47.37 -27.10
N ALA A 93 -25.89 -47.23 -28.42
CA ALA A 93 -24.72 -46.58 -29.00
C ALA A 93 -24.61 -45.10 -28.58
N MET A 94 -25.72 -44.35 -28.61
CA MET A 94 -25.77 -42.96 -28.16
C MET A 94 -25.46 -42.83 -26.66
N LYS A 95 -26.03 -43.69 -25.81
CA LYS A 95 -25.74 -43.72 -24.37
C LYS A 95 -24.28 -44.08 -24.08
N GLY A 96 -23.74 -45.06 -24.81
CA GLY A 96 -22.33 -45.47 -24.71
C GLY A 96 -21.35 -44.36 -25.13
N ALA A 97 -21.72 -43.51 -26.08
CA ALA A 97 -20.90 -42.37 -26.49
C ALA A 97 -20.98 -41.17 -25.52
N LEU A 98 -22.13 -40.95 -24.88
CA LEU A 98 -22.36 -39.82 -23.97
C LEU A 98 -21.80 -40.04 -22.56
N THR A 99 -21.99 -41.22 -21.98
CA THR A 99 -21.53 -41.55 -20.61
C THR A 99 -20.04 -41.30 -20.34
N PRO A 100 -19.07 -41.67 -21.21
CA PRO A 100 -17.66 -41.36 -20.96
C PRO A 100 -17.36 -39.86 -21.10
N LYS A 101 -18.14 -39.10 -21.89
CA LYS A 101 -18.00 -37.65 -22.00
C LYS A 101 -18.50 -36.94 -20.75
N GLU A 102 -19.64 -37.37 -20.21
CA GLU A 102 -20.14 -36.88 -18.91
C GLU A 102 -19.11 -37.14 -17.81
N GLY A 103 -18.55 -38.35 -17.74
CA GLY A 103 -17.48 -38.69 -16.80
C GLY A 103 -16.24 -37.81 -16.96
N LYS A 104 -15.73 -37.65 -18.19
CA LYS A 104 -14.58 -36.75 -18.48
C LYS A 104 -14.90 -35.29 -18.14
N TYR A 105 -16.10 -34.81 -18.45
CA TYR A 105 -16.53 -33.44 -18.15
C TYR A 105 -16.53 -33.18 -16.64
N VAL A 106 -17.19 -34.04 -15.86
CA VAL A 106 -17.21 -33.95 -14.39
C VAL A 106 -15.80 -33.97 -13.81
N GLN A 107 -14.94 -34.88 -14.31
CA GLN A 107 -13.55 -34.96 -13.85
C GLN A 107 -12.76 -33.67 -14.16
N THR A 108 -12.98 -33.07 -15.33
CA THR A 108 -12.26 -31.85 -15.73
C THR A 108 -12.76 -30.64 -14.96
N VAL A 109 -14.07 -30.53 -14.74
CA VAL A 109 -14.66 -29.48 -13.91
C VAL A 109 -14.16 -29.61 -12.48
N GLY A 110 -14.08 -30.82 -11.93
CA GLY A 110 -13.49 -31.07 -10.61
C GLY A 110 -12.01 -30.71 -10.53
N MET A 111 -11.22 -31.01 -11.57
CA MET A 111 -9.82 -30.61 -11.65
C MET A 111 -9.66 -29.09 -11.70
N HIS A 112 -10.41 -28.40 -12.57
CA HIS A 112 -10.38 -26.93 -12.63
C HIS A 112 -10.87 -26.28 -11.33
N GLY A 113 -11.84 -26.89 -10.64
CA GLY A 113 -12.28 -26.46 -9.31
C GLY A 113 -11.14 -26.49 -8.30
N LYS A 114 -10.39 -27.60 -8.23
CA LYS A 114 -9.20 -27.71 -7.38
C LYS A 114 -8.11 -26.72 -7.75
N GLU A 115 -7.81 -26.55 -9.04
CA GLU A 115 -6.84 -25.56 -9.50
C GLU A 115 -7.22 -24.12 -9.10
N LEU A 116 -8.52 -23.79 -9.09
CA LEU A 116 -9.03 -22.51 -8.61
C LEU A 116 -8.90 -22.38 -7.09
N GLU A 117 -9.23 -23.43 -6.33
CA GLU A 117 -9.06 -23.45 -4.88
C GLU A 117 -7.59 -23.26 -4.47
N ASP A 118 -6.68 -23.97 -5.13
CA ASP A 118 -5.23 -23.84 -4.92
C ASP A 118 -4.75 -22.42 -5.25
N ALA A 119 -5.18 -21.87 -6.39
CA ALA A 119 -4.85 -20.50 -6.77
C ALA A 119 -5.40 -19.46 -5.80
N LEU A 120 -6.62 -19.65 -5.28
CA LEU A 120 -7.23 -18.79 -4.27
C LEU A 120 -6.52 -18.88 -2.92
N ALA A 121 -5.98 -20.04 -2.56
CA ALA A 121 -5.18 -20.22 -1.36
C ALA A 121 -3.79 -19.56 -1.47
N GLU A 122 -3.16 -19.60 -2.65
CA GLU A 122 -1.86 -18.97 -2.91
C GLU A 122 -1.93 -17.44 -3.03
N PHE A 123 -3.04 -16.92 -3.56
CA PHE A 123 -3.22 -15.49 -3.81
C PHE A 123 -3.00 -14.57 -2.58
N PRO A 124 -3.59 -14.83 -1.40
CA PRO A 124 -3.37 -13.99 -0.22
C PRO A 124 -1.92 -13.99 0.25
N VAL A 125 -1.20 -15.11 0.09
CA VAL A 125 0.21 -15.22 0.43
C VAL A 125 1.05 -14.34 -0.50
N GLN A 126 0.81 -14.44 -1.81
CA GLN A 126 1.49 -13.59 -2.81
C GLN A 126 1.17 -12.11 -2.62
N ALA A 127 -0.09 -11.77 -2.30
CA ALA A 127 -0.50 -10.40 -2.01
C ALA A 127 0.21 -9.84 -0.77
N ARG A 128 0.37 -10.65 0.28
CA ARG A 128 1.09 -10.25 1.50
C ARG A 128 2.58 -10.02 1.24
N VAL A 129 3.22 -10.89 0.46
CA VAL A 129 4.63 -10.72 0.06
C VAL A 129 4.81 -9.44 -0.75
N LEU A 130 3.97 -9.20 -1.75
CA LEU A 130 4.02 -7.96 -2.56
C LEU A 130 3.79 -6.71 -1.71
N ALA A 131 2.88 -6.75 -0.74
CA ALA A 131 2.65 -5.65 0.18
C ALA A 131 3.89 -5.37 1.07
N GLN A 132 4.56 -6.42 1.55
CA GLN A 132 5.79 -6.30 2.31
C GLN A 132 6.94 -5.73 1.47
N GLU A 133 7.11 -6.20 0.23
CA GLU A 133 8.12 -5.68 -0.70
C GLU A 133 7.88 -4.19 -1.00
N GLN A 134 6.63 -3.79 -1.24
CA GLN A 134 6.29 -2.38 -1.47
C GLN A 134 6.55 -1.52 -0.22
N ALA A 135 6.21 -2.02 0.97
CA ALA A 135 6.49 -1.32 2.22
C ALA A 135 7.99 -1.16 2.46
N ALA A 136 8.79 -2.21 2.22
CA ALA A 136 10.24 -2.16 2.32
C ALA A 136 10.85 -1.18 1.31
N GLN A 137 10.33 -1.16 0.07
CA GLN A 137 10.79 -0.25 -0.97
C GLN A 137 10.46 1.21 -0.64
N LYS A 138 9.28 1.49 -0.07
CA LYS A 138 8.91 2.82 0.43
C LYS A 138 9.85 3.26 1.55
N ARG A 139 10.09 2.41 2.56
CA ARG A 139 11.04 2.70 3.66
C ARG A 139 12.45 2.97 3.15
N SER A 140 12.92 2.21 2.17
CA SER A 140 14.24 2.43 1.58
C SER A 140 14.34 3.77 0.86
N ARG A 141 13.28 4.21 0.16
CA ARG A 141 13.25 5.54 -0.48
C ARG A 141 13.24 6.66 0.55
N THR A 142 12.37 6.59 1.55
CA THR A 142 12.32 7.61 2.61
C THR A 142 13.63 7.69 3.39
N PHE A 143 14.29 6.55 3.61
CA PHE A 143 15.61 6.53 4.26
C PHE A 143 16.67 7.24 3.40
N LYS A 144 16.69 7.01 2.08
CA LYS A 144 17.60 7.71 1.17
C LYS A 144 17.32 9.21 1.11
N GLU A 145 16.06 9.61 1.03
CA GLU A 145 15.66 11.03 1.06
C GLU A 145 16.10 11.70 2.37
N CYS A 146 15.94 11.03 3.52
CA CYS A 146 16.43 11.53 4.80
C CYS A 146 17.96 11.61 4.84
N GLN A 147 18.66 10.61 4.30
CA GLN A 147 20.12 10.60 4.24
C GLN A 147 20.66 11.72 3.35
N GLU A 148 20.07 11.92 2.18
CA GLU A 148 20.41 13.00 1.25
C GLU A 148 20.14 14.36 1.90
N GLY A 149 18.98 14.53 2.55
CA GLY A 149 18.66 15.76 3.29
C GLY A 149 19.63 16.05 4.45
N MET A 150 20.04 15.01 5.20
CA MET A 150 21.02 15.15 6.28
C MET A 150 22.40 15.53 5.75
N ASN A 151 22.85 14.92 4.64
CA ASN A 151 24.12 15.28 4.01
C ASN A 151 24.14 16.74 3.55
N VAL A 152 23.04 17.22 2.93
CA VAL A 152 22.93 18.63 2.52
C VAL A 152 23.02 19.57 3.73
N GLN A 153 22.40 19.23 4.86
CA GLN A 153 22.51 20.04 6.08
C GLN A 153 23.92 20.01 6.68
N LEU A 154 24.59 18.87 6.66
CA LEU A 154 25.99 18.75 7.11
C LEU A 154 26.92 19.58 6.22
N ASP A 155 26.74 19.54 4.89
CA ASP A 155 27.53 20.34 3.95
C ASP A 155 27.31 21.85 4.18
N GLN A 156 26.07 22.27 4.46
CA GLN A 156 25.75 23.66 4.80
C GLN A 156 26.39 24.10 6.12
N LEU A 157 26.35 23.24 7.14
CA LEU A 157 27.02 23.50 8.41
C LEU A 157 28.53 23.64 8.22
N HIS A 158 29.17 22.69 7.54
CA HIS A 158 30.59 22.76 7.25
C HIS A 158 30.98 24.00 6.44
N ALA A 159 30.20 24.38 5.43
CA ALA A 159 30.45 25.61 4.68
C ALA A 159 30.32 26.86 5.56
N SER A 160 29.35 26.90 6.47
CA SER A 160 29.16 28.01 7.41
C SER A 160 30.28 28.11 8.45
N GLU A 161 30.74 26.97 8.97
CA GLU A 161 31.88 26.89 9.90
C GLU A 161 33.16 27.33 9.22
N GLN A 162 33.40 26.88 7.98
CA GLN A 162 34.58 27.27 7.21
C GLN A 162 34.58 28.79 6.94
N ALA A 163 33.44 29.36 6.53
CA ALA A 163 33.32 30.80 6.31
C ALA A 163 33.56 31.62 7.60
N ALA A 164 33.08 31.12 8.74
CA ALA A 164 33.32 31.75 10.03
C ALA A 164 34.81 31.69 10.43
N LEU A 165 35.47 30.55 10.20
CA LEU A 165 36.90 30.38 10.43
C LEU A 165 37.72 31.30 9.54
N ASP A 166 37.41 31.40 8.25
CA ASP A 166 38.09 32.28 7.31
C ASP A 166 37.96 33.75 7.73
N THR A 167 36.77 34.15 8.18
CA THR A 167 36.53 35.51 8.71
C THR A 167 37.34 35.77 9.98
N TYR A 168 37.39 34.81 10.89
CA TYR A 168 38.17 34.91 12.13
C TYR A 168 39.67 35.00 11.85
N LEU A 169 40.19 34.19 10.93
CA LEU A 169 41.60 34.23 10.51
C LEU A 169 41.94 35.56 9.82
N ALA A 170 41.07 36.07 8.96
CA ALA A 170 41.24 37.37 8.32
C ALA A 170 41.30 38.49 9.35
N ALA A 171 40.36 38.54 10.30
CA ALA A 171 40.36 39.51 11.40
C ALA A 171 41.63 39.40 12.25
N THR A 172 42.03 38.18 12.63
CA THR A 172 43.25 37.93 13.41
C THR A 172 44.50 38.43 12.68
N SER A 173 44.60 38.18 11.37
CA SER A 173 45.73 38.68 10.57
C SER A 173 45.75 40.22 10.49
N GLN A 174 44.58 40.85 10.38
CA GLN A 174 44.45 42.30 10.39
C GLN A 174 44.86 42.89 11.76
N HIS A 175 44.44 42.25 12.86
CA HIS A 175 44.85 42.65 14.21
C HIS A 175 46.36 42.50 14.41
N GLN A 176 46.96 41.41 13.92
CA GLN A 176 48.42 41.23 13.96
C GLN A 176 49.15 42.31 13.15
N GLN A 177 48.66 42.69 11.98
CA GLN A 177 49.24 43.80 11.20
C GLN A 177 49.15 45.13 11.95
N ARG A 178 48.00 45.44 12.56
CA ARG A 178 47.84 46.66 13.37
C ARG A 178 48.77 46.68 14.59
N LEU A 179 48.95 45.55 15.26
CA LEU A 179 49.89 45.42 16.38
C LEU A 179 51.33 45.68 15.95
N LYS A 180 51.76 45.11 14.80
CA LYS A 180 53.09 45.38 14.24
C LYS A 180 53.27 46.87 13.93
N GLN A 181 52.32 47.49 13.23
CA GLN A 181 52.35 48.92 12.94
C GLN A 181 52.40 49.80 14.20
N ALA A 182 51.66 49.41 15.26
CA ALA A 182 51.70 50.12 16.53
C ALA A 182 53.04 49.94 17.26
N ALA A 183 53.64 48.74 17.19
CA ALA A 183 54.96 48.47 17.76
C ALA A 183 56.06 49.26 17.03
N ASP A 184 56.00 49.32 15.69
CA ASP A 184 56.94 50.10 14.86
C ASP A 184 56.82 51.59 15.21
N LYS A 185 55.59 52.13 15.27
CA LYS A 185 55.35 53.52 15.70
C LYS A 185 55.83 53.80 17.12
N ALA A 186 55.62 52.88 18.05
CA ALA A 186 56.10 53.05 19.42
C ALA A 186 57.63 53.03 19.50
N ALA A 187 58.30 52.25 18.64
CA ALA A 187 59.76 52.27 18.51
C ALA A 187 60.25 53.62 17.96
N ASP A 188 59.60 54.13 16.92
CA ASP A 188 59.88 55.46 16.35
C ASP A 188 59.66 56.58 17.38
N ASP A 189 58.52 56.55 18.10
CA ASP A 189 58.18 57.51 19.15
C ASP A 189 59.18 57.45 20.32
N HIS A 190 59.63 56.24 20.71
CA HIS A 190 60.66 56.08 21.73
C HIS A 190 62.01 56.63 21.26
N GLU A 191 62.37 56.46 19.99
CA GLU A 191 63.58 57.05 19.42
C GLU A 191 63.50 58.59 19.39
N LEU A 192 62.36 59.15 18.98
CA LEU A 192 62.08 60.58 19.02
C LEU A 192 62.14 61.12 20.46
N LEU A 193 61.49 60.44 21.41
CA LEU A 193 61.53 60.82 22.82
C LEU A 193 62.95 60.74 23.37
N ARG A 194 63.72 59.71 23.00
CA ARG A 194 65.13 59.60 23.41
C ARG A 194 65.93 60.78 22.87
N LEU A 195 65.77 61.15 21.60
CA LEU A 195 66.40 62.33 21.01
C LEU A 195 66.01 63.60 21.76
N SER A 196 64.70 63.82 21.96
CA SER A 196 64.15 64.95 22.70
C SER A 196 64.65 65.00 24.15
N GLN A 197 64.73 63.89 24.87
CA GLN A 197 65.30 63.83 26.22
C GLN A 197 66.80 64.10 26.22
N THR A 198 67.51 63.72 25.16
CA THR A 198 68.93 64.05 25.02
C THR A 198 69.11 65.56 24.83
N GLU A 199 68.22 66.20 24.07
CA GLU A 199 68.12 67.67 23.93
C GLU A 199 67.65 68.33 25.23
N GLU A 200 66.66 67.79 25.94
CA GLU A 200 66.17 68.31 27.21
C GLU A 200 67.17 68.17 28.34
N VAL A 201 68.01 67.12 28.37
CA VAL A 201 69.13 67.02 29.31
C VAL A 201 70.19 68.09 29.00
N GLN A 202 70.43 68.40 27.71
CA GLN A 202 71.24 69.55 27.28
C GLN A 202 70.59 70.90 27.66
N HIS A 203 69.25 71.00 27.65
CA HIS A 203 68.53 72.20 28.07
C HIS A 203 68.34 72.31 29.59
N SER A 204 68.22 71.20 30.34
CA SER A 204 68.00 71.15 31.79
C SER A 204 69.29 71.41 32.56
N THR A 205 70.44 71.08 31.97
CA THR A 205 71.75 71.61 32.39
C THR A 205 71.84 73.14 32.23
N ALA A 206 71.03 73.75 31.35
CA ALA A 206 70.84 75.20 31.25
C ALA A 206 69.61 75.76 32.03
N GLY A 207 68.68 74.89 32.46
CA GLY A 207 67.33 75.22 32.94
C GLY A 207 67.13 75.25 34.46
N GLN A 208 68.15 74.94 35.27
CA GLN A 208 68.09 75.05 36.74
C GLN A 208 67.84 76.50 37.24
N GLN A 209 67.79 77.50 36.37
CA GLN A 209 67.37 78.88 36.68
C GLN A 209 65.85 79.15 36.55
N ALA A 210 65.03 78.23 36.01
CA ALA A 210 63.64 78.52 35.64
C ALA A 210 62.56 77.83 36.50
N SER A 211 62.93 77.21 37.63
CA SER A 211 62.01 76.42 38.48
C SER A 211 61.04 77.27 39.34
N CYS A 212 61.29 78.57 39.53
CA CYS A 212 60.41 79.45 40.32
C CYS A 212 59.08 79.85 39.63
N ARG A 213 58.78 79.39 38.41
CA ARG A 213 57.58 79.80 37.65
C ARG A 213 56.42 78.79 37.65
N ALA A 214 56.61 77.59 38.21
CA ALA A 214 55.62 76.51 38.12
C ALA A 214 54.46 76.58 39.15
N HIS A 215 54.53 77.47 40.14
CA HIS A 215 53.51 77.59 41.20
C HIS A 215 52.22 78.32 40.78
N LEU A 216 52.07 78.76 39.53
CA LEU A 216 50.85 79.43 39.01
C LEU A 216 50.03 78.59 38.01
N ARG A 217 50.35 77.30 37.80
CA ARG A 217 49.65 76.44 36.81
C ARG A 217 48.46 75.63 37.34
N GLN A 218 48.12 75.74 38.63
CA GLN A 218 47.19 74.82 39.30
C GLN A 218 45.69 75.15 39.10
N GLU A 219 45.34 76.26 38.43
CA GLU A 219 43.93 76.61 38.13
C GLU A 219 43.41 76.03 36.80
N HIS A 220 44.30 75.69 35.87
CA HIS A 220 43.91 75.18 34.54
C HIS A 220 43.54 73.69 34.56
N ASP A 221 44.09 72.92 35.51
CA ASP A 221 43.86 71.48 35.67
C ASP A 221 42.45 71.17 36.20
N LEU A 222 41.87 72.08 36.99
CA LEU A 222 40.50 71.96 37.51
C LEU A 222 39.45 72.17 36.42
N ALA A 223 39.66 73.11 35.49
CA ALA A 223 38.75 73.33 34.37
C ALA A 223 38.74 72.16 33.36
N TYR A 224 39.89 71.49 33.18
CA TYR A 224 39.99 70.29 32.36
C TYR A 224 39.28 69.10 33.02
N ALA A 225 39.45 68.90 34.33
CA ALA A 225 38.74 67.84 35.06
C ALA A 225 37.21 68.01 34.99
N ASP A 226 36.71 69.23 35.14
CA ASP A 226 35.28 69.54 35.01
C ASP A 226 34.74 69.26 33.60
N ARG A 227 35.52 69.54 32.56
CA ARG A 227 35.14 69.25 31.17
C ARG A 227 35.09 67.74 30.91
N THR A 228 36.09 67.00 31.36
CA THR A 228 36.14 65.54 31.23
C THR A 228 34.97 64.87 31.97
N LEU A 229 34.61 65.37 33.16
CA LEU A 229 33.45 64.87 33.90
C LEU A 229 32.11 65.14 33.18
N ARG A 230 31.97 66.30 32.52
CA ARG A 230 30.78 66.59 31.69
C ARG A 230 30.71 65.67 30.48
N GLU A 231 31.81 65.49 29.76
CA GLU A 231 31.90 64.60 28.60
C GLU A 231 31.57 63.14 29.00
N GLN A 232 32.11 62.66 30.13
CA GLN A 232 31.75 61.34 30.68
C GLN A 232 30.28 61.24 31.09
N THR A 233 29.72 62.29 31.68
CA THR A 233 28.30 62.30 32.07
C THR A 233 27.40 62.24 30.83
N GLU A 234 27.72 63.00 29.78
CA GLU A 234 27.03 62.96 28.50
C GLU A 234 27.10 61.57 27.86
N GLU A 235 28.29 60.96 27.81
CA GLU A 235 28.47 59.58 27.32
C GLU A 235 27.65 58.56 28.13
N CYS A 236 27.66 58.66 29.47
CA CYS A 236 26.86 57.80 30.33
C CYS A 236 25.36 57.97 30.09
N THR A 237 24.87 59.20 29.88
CA THR A 237 23.44 59.44 29.57
C THR A 237 23.05 58.86 28.22
N LEU A 238 23.89 59.01 27.19
CA LEU A 238 23.66 58.40 25.87
C LEU A 238 23.63 56.87 25.93
N LEU A 239 24.53 56.26 26.71
CA LEU A 239 24.52 54.81 26.94
C LEU A 239 23.25 54.35 27.67
N LEU A 240 22.83 55.09 28.70
CA LEU A 240 21.61 54.79 29.45
C LEU A 240 20.37 54.81 28.56
N ASP A 241 20.25 55.80 27.66
CA ASP A 241 19.09 55.91 26.77
C ASP A 241 19.07 54.83 25.69
N ARG A 242 20.26 54.44 25.17
CA ARG A 242 20.39 53.26 24.29
C ARG A 242 19.97 51.97 25.00
N GLN A 243 20.37 51.79 26.26
CA GLN A 243 19.95 50.63 27.05
C GLN A 243 18.45 50.63 27.32
N LYS A 244 17.85 51.77 27.67
CA LYS A 244 16.38 51.90 27.83
C LYS A 244 15.62 51.53 26.56
N HIS A 245 16.07 52.02 25.40
CA HIS A 245 15.46 51.66 24.11
C HIS A 245 15.60 50.17 23.83
N ARG A 246 16.78 49.59 24.10
CA ARG A 246 16.99 48.15 23.92
C ARG A 246 16.09 47.31 24.83
N ILE A 247 15.92 47.72 26.09
CA ILE A 247 15.02 47.06 27.04
C ILE A 247 13.56 47.14 26.56
N ALA A 248 13.12 48.29 26.02
CA ALA A 248 11.78 48.43 25.46
C ALA A 248 11.55 47.46 24.28
N GLN A 249 12.49 47.40 23.33
CA GLN A 249 12.42 46.47 22.20
C GLN A 249 12.35 45.01 22.66
N LEU A 250 13.18 44.61 23.63
CA LEU A 250 13.17 43.25 24.16
C LEU A 250 11.85 42.93 24.86
N ARG A 251 11.24 43.91 25.55
CA ARG A 251 9.94 43.75 26.19
C ARG A 251 8.83 43.54 25.16
N ASP A 252 8.85 44.28 24.06
CA ASP A 252 7.87 44.14 22.97
C ASP A 252 7.98 42.77 22.30
N ILE A 253 9.21 42.31 22.01
CA ILE A 253 9.47 40.96 21.49
C ILE A 253 8.95 39.90 22.47
N LEU A 254 9.24 40.05 23.77
CA LEU A 254 8.79 39.11 24.79
C LEU A 254 7.26 39.07 24.90
N HIS A 255 6.59 40.21 24.80
CA HIS A 255 5.12 40.25 24.76
C HIS A 255 4.55 39.60 23.50
N GLY A 256 5.20 39.77 22.35
CA GLY A 256 4.87 39.06 21.11
C GLY A 256 4.94 37.55 21.29
N LEU A 257 6.10 37.06 21.73
CA LEU A 257 6.33 35.62 22.00
C LEU A 257 5.34 35.06 23.03
N LYS A 258 5.03 35.82 24.08
CA LYS A 258 4.05 35.40 25.09
C LYS A 258 2.63 35.26 24.50
N ARG A 259 2.26 36.13 23.56
CA ARG A 259 0.98 36.04 22.85
C ARG A 259 0.94 34.83 21.93
N GLU A 260 1.96 34.67 21.08
CA GLU A 260 2.08 33.52 20.17
C GLU A 260 2.04 32.19 20.93
N TYR A 261 2.75 32.10 22.06
CA TYR A 261 2.72 30.91 22.90
C TYR A 261 1.33 30.64 23.49
N GLY A 262 0.64 31.68 23.96
CA GLY A 262 -0.71 31.56 24.49
C GLY A 262 -1.76 31.20 23.43
N GLU A 263 -1.54 31.60 22.17
CA GLU A 263 -2.37 31.20 21.02
C GLU A 263 -2.11 29.73 20.68
N ALA A 264 -0.84 29.33 20.55
CA ALA A 264 -0.47 27.93 20.31
C ALA A 264 -0.98 26.99 21.41
N GLU A 265 -0.90 27.38 22.68
CA GLU A 265 -1.42 26.60 23.80
C GLU A 265 -2.94 26.38 23.71
N LYS A 266 -3.69 27.41 23.31
CA LYS A 266 -5.15 27.29 23.08
C LYS A 266 -5.47 26.39 21.90
N GLU A 267 -4.75 26.53 20.79
CA GLU A 267 -4.91 25.67 19.61
C GLU A 267 -4.63 24.20 19.97
N HIS A 268 -3.54 23.94 20.69
CA HIS A 268 -3.20 22.60 21.16
C HIS A 268 -4.25 22.03 22.12
N ALA A 269 -4.78 22.84 23.03
CA ALA A 269 -5.85 22.44 23.94
C ALA A 269 -7.13 22.08 23.15
N GLN A 270 -7.51 22.89 22.16
CA GLN A 270 -8.66 22.62 21.30
C GLN A 270 -8.48 21.32 20.50
N LEU A 271 -7.32 21.15 19.85
CA LEU A 271 -6.99 19.94 19.11
C LEU A 271 -7.01 18.70 20.01
N SER A 272 -6.51 18.81 21.25
CA SER A 272 -6.54 17.70 22.21
C SER A 272 -7.97 17.30 22.58
N VAL A 273 -8.86 18.27 22.79
CA VAL A 273 -10.28 18.01 23.08
C VAL A 273 -10.98 17.38 21.89
N GLU A 274 -10.74 17.90 20.67
CA GLU A 274 -11.31 17.35 19.44
C GLU A 274 -10.83 15.92 19.17
N LEU A 275 -9.53 15.67 19.32
CA LEU A 275 -8.95 14.34 19.16
C LEU A 275 -9.52 13.35 20.17
N THR A 276 -9.63 13.77 21.43
CA THR A 276 -10.21 12.95 22.51
C THR A 276 -11.66 12.61 22.21
N ARG A 277 -12.46 13.60 21.79
CA ARG A 277 -13.86 13.39 21.40
C ARG A 277 -14.01 12.47 20.19
N GLY A 278 -13.15 12.63 19.18
CA GLY A 278 -13.11 11.77 18.00
C GLY A 278 -12.75 10.32 18.38
N TYR A 279 -11.79 10.16 19.27
CA TYR A 279 -11.39 8.86 19.80
C TYR A 279 -12.51 8.17 20.58
N THR A 280 -13.19 8.87 21.50
CA THR A 280 -14.30 8.29 22.27
C THR A 280 -15.48 7.92 21.36
N CYS A 281 -15.82 8.76 20.38
CA CYS A 281 -16.84 8.44 19.39
C CYS A 281 -16.50 7.17 18.59
N ASN A 282 -15.24 7.03 18.15
CA ASN A 282 -14.79 5.83 17.45
C ASN A 282 -14.85 4.57 18.32
N LEU A 283 -14.54 4.68 19.61
CA LEU A 283 -14.68 3.57 20.56
C LEU A 283 -16.14 3.14 20.73
N GLU A 284 -17.07 4.08 20.81
CA GLU A 284 -18.52 3.78 20.90
C GLU A 284 -19.02 3.08 19.63
N VAL A 285 -18.61 3.57 18.46
CA VAL A 285 -18.94 2.93 17.17
C VAL A 285 -18.36 1.50 17.12
N TYR A 286 -17.11 1.32 17.54
CA TYR A 286 -16.46 0.01 17.58
C TYR A 286 -17.20 -0.95 18.52
N ALA A 287 -17.55 -0.52 19.73
CA ALA A 287 -18.29 -1.33 20.70
C ALA A 287 -19.68 -1.73 20.14
N SER A 288 -20.39 -0.80 19.50
CA SER A 288 -21.67 -1.07 18.84
C SER A 288 -21.54 -2.08 17.69
N GLN A 289 -20.50 -1.97 16.87
CA GLN A 289 -20.21 -2.93 15.81
C GLN A 289 -19.90 -4.33 16.37
N GLN A 290 -19.09 -4.40 17.43
CA GLN A 290 -18.76 -5.66 18.08
C GLN A 290 -20.02 -6.35 18.65
N ALA A 291 -20.92 -5.58 19.27
CA ALA A 291 -22.21 -6.07 19.75
C ALA A 291 -23.08 -6.61 18.60
N ARG A 292 -23.15 -5.89 17.46
CA ARG A 292 -23.87 -6.36 16.25
C ARG A 292 -23.30 -7.65 15.69
N VAL A 293 -21.97 -7.78 15.63
CA VAL A 293 -21.31 -9.00 15.17
C VAL A 293 -21.63 -10.17 16.10
N GLN A 294 -21.63 -9.96 17.42
CA GLN A 294 -22.01 -10.99 18.37
C GLN A 294 -23.49 -11.40 18.20
N ALA A 295 -24.40 -10.44 18.08
CA ALA A 295 -25.82 -10.70 17.84
C ALA A 295 -26.04 -11.48 16.53
N PHE A 296 -25.32 -11.12 15.46
CA PHE A 296 -25.37 -11.83 14.18
C PHE A 296 -24.89 -13.29 14.30
N LYS A 297 -23.76 -13.52 15.00
CA LYS A 297 -23.26 -14.89 15.26
C LYS A 297 -24.27 -15.73 16.03
N GLN A 298 -24.93 -15.15 17.04
CA GLN A 298 -25.98 -15.83 17.81
C GLN A 298 -27.20 -16.14 16.94
N ALA A 299 -27.67 -15.19 16.13
CA ALA A 299 -28.78 -15.38 15.21
C ALA A 299 -28.47 -16.48 14.16
N GLU A 300 -27.26 -16.49 13.59
CA GLU A 300 -26.84 -17.56 12.68
C GLU A 300 -26.75 -18.92 13.37
N ALA A 301 -26.23 -18.97 14.60
CA ALA A 301 -26.19 -20.22 15.37
C ALA A 301 -27.60 -20.76 15.63
N ALA A 302 -28.55 -19.88 16.01
CA ALA A 302 -29.94 -20.24 16.21
C ALA A 302 -30.60 -20.72 14.90
N LYS A 303 -30.38 -20.01 13.78
CA LYS A 303 -30.87 -20.43 12.46
C LYS A 303 -30.33 -21.78 12.05
N ARG A 304 -29.02 -22.02 12.24
CA ARG A 304 -28.39 -23.33 11.94
C ARG A 304 -29.00 -24.45 12.76
N ARG A 305 -29.19 -24.26 14.07
CA ARG A 305 -29.86 -25.25 14.94
C ARG A 305 -31.27 -25.58 14.45
N LYS A 306 -32.08 -24.55 14.13
CA LYS A 306 -33.44 -24.75 13.63
C LYS A 306 -33.49 -25.52 12.30
N VAL A 307 -32.56 -25.23 11.38
CA VAL A 307 -32.45 -25.98 10.12
C VAL A 307 -32.05 -27.44 10.37
N LEU A 308 -31.11 -27.69 11.28
CA LEU A 308 -30.71 -29.05 11.67
C LEU A 308 -31.87 -29.83 12.30
N GLU A 309 -32.66 -29.20 13.18
CA GLU A 309 -33.85 -29.82 13.77
C GLU A 309 -34.90 -30.18 12.72
N LEU A 310 -35.18 -29.28 11.77
CA LEU A 310 -36.11 -29.55 10.66
C LEU A 310 -35.60 -30.72 9.80
N LYS A 311 -34.32 -30.72 9.44
CA LYS A 311 -33.74 -31.81 8.64
C LYS A 311 -33.68 -33.13 9.39
N ALA A 312 -33.42 -33.11 10.70
CA ALA A 312 -33.49 -34.31 11.53
C ALA A 312 -34.91 -34.87 11.56
N HIS A 313 -35.93 -34.01 11.64
CA HIS A 313 -37.33 -34.45 11.59
C HIS A 313 -37.70 -35.04 10.23
N GLU A 314 -37.34 -34.38 9.12
CA GLU A 314 -37.57 -34.90 7.76
C GLU A 314 -36.93 -36.28 7.56
N VAL A 315 -35.68 -36.46 8.03
CA VAL A 315 -34.98 -37.75 7.95
C VAL A 315 -35.66 -38.82 8.82
N LYS A 316 -36.11 -38.46 10.03
CA LYS A 316 -36.85 -39.37 10.91
C LYS A 316 -38.16 -39.84 10.28
N ASP A 317 -38.89 -38.93 9.63
CA ASP A 317 -40.15 -39.26 8.95
C ASP A 317 -39.90 -40.17 7.73
N MET A 318 -38.86 -39.88 6.94
CA MET A 318 -38.44 -40.77 5.84
C MET A 318 -38.05 -42.17 6.34
N LEU A 319 -37.29 -42.26 7.44
CA LEU A 319 -36.94 -43.54 8.06
C LEU A 319 -38.18 -44.29 8.55
N SER A 320 -39.13 -43.61 9.18
CA SER A 320 -40.40 -44.21 9.61
C SER A 320 -41.18 -44.78 8.42
N ASN A 321 -41.26 -44.03 7.32
CA ASN A 321 -41.92 -44.49 6.09
C ASN A 321 -41.20 -45.69 5.47
N LEU A 322 -39.87 -45.70 5.46
CA LEU A 322 -39.08 -46.84 4.98
C LEU A 322 -39.29 -48.09 5.84
N VAL A 323 -39.32 -47.95 7.17
CA VAL A 323 -39.61 -49.07 8.09
C VAL A 323 -41.02 -49.61 7.87
N GLN A 324 -42.01 -48.74 7.69
CA GLN A 324 -43.38 -49.16 7.37
C GLN A 324 -43.43 -49.90 6.02
N LEU A 325 -42.81 -49.36 4.97
CA LEU A 325 -42.71 -50.05 3.68
C LEU A 325 -42.00 -51.40 3.79
N GLN A 326 -40.93 -51.48 4.59
CA GLN A 326 -40.19 -52.72 4.82
C GLN A 326 -41.04 -53.76 5.56
N SER A 327 -41.86 -53.35 6.53
CA SER A 327 -42.81 -54.25 7.23
C SER A 327 -43.96 -54.74 6.35
N VAL A 328 -44.25 -54.06 5.24
CA VAL A 328 -45.25 -54.51 4.25
C VAL A 328 -44.63 -55.46 3.22
N VAL A 329 -43.32 -55.31 2.93
CA VAL A 329 -42.60 -56.12 1.94
C VAL A 329 -42.03 -57.42 2.54
N ALA A 330 -41.74 -57.45 3.84
CA ALA A 330 -41.37 -58.67 4.56
C ALA A 330 -42.58 -59.22 5.36
N PRO A 331 -43.25 -60.29 4.91
CA PRO A 331 -44.23 -61.02 5.72
C PRO A 331 -43.60 -61.77 6.89
#